data_AF-C8CLE8-F1
#
_entry.id   AF-C8CLE8-F1
#
_cell.length_a   1.000
_cell.length_b   1.000
_cell.length_c   1.000
_cell.angle_alpha   90.00
_cell.angle_beta   90.00
_cell.angle_gamma   90.00
#
_symmetry.space_group_name_H-M   'P 1'
#
loop_
_entity.id
_entity.type
_entity.pdbx_description
1 polymer ?
#
loop_
_entity_poly.entity_id
_entity_poly.type
_entity_poly.pdbx_seq_one_letter_code
_entity_poly.pdbx_strand_id
1 'polypeptide(L)'
;DPEEFMMIVQNWQYHYFEKGSVLQVRECDINQEIYGVPEYLAALQSAWLNESATLFRRKYYNNGSHAGFILYLTDPQQKESDVDALRQALKDSKGPGNFRNLFLYSPNGKENEIKLIPVSEVAAEDEFAHVKSITRDDILAAMRTPPQLLGIIPNNTGGFGSITEAEEVHWNSEIIPLQHSIADPINEWAGQSIITFKSYAEVRGKPVKQG
;
A
#
# COMPACT_ATOMS: atom_id res chain seq x y z
N ASP A 1 -25.97 25.79 -1.68
CA ASP A 1 -26.44 25.74 -3.08
C ASP A 1 -25.39 24.95 -3.89
N PRO A 2 -25.73 24.08 -4.86
CA PRO A 2 -24.74 23.39 -5.70
C PRO A 2 -23.75 24.31 -6.45
N GLU A 3 -24.04 25.61 -6.54
CA GLU A 3 -23.17 26.62 -7.18
C GLU A 3 -22.37 27.47 -6.18
N GLU A 4 -22.48 27.18 -4.88
CA GLU A 4 -21.76 27.88 -3.81
C GLU A 4 -20.60 27.04 -3.29
N PHE A 5 -19.38 27.58 -3.44
CA PHE A 5 -18.16 26.94 -2.96
C PHE A 5 -17.48 27.79 -1.89
N MET A 6 -16.82 27.13 -0.95
CA MET A 6 -16.07 27.76 0.12
C MET A 6 -14.77 27.00 0.37
N MET A 7 -13.68 27.74 0.55
CA MET A 7 -12.40 27.20 0.98
C MET A 7 -12.15 27.59 2.44
N ILE A 8 -11.77 26.61 3.27
CA ILE A 8 -11.27 26.86 4.62
C ILE A 8 -9.81 27.32 4.48
N VAL A 9 -9.52 28.54 4.93
CA VAL A 9 -8.17 29.09 4.98
C VAL A 9 -7.64 29.02 6.42
N GLN A 10 -6.44 29.57 6.67
CA GLN A 10 -5.81 29.50 7.98
C GLN A 10 -6.69 30.10 9.09
N ASN A 11 -6.56 29.56 10.31
CA ASN A 11 -7.28 30.03 11.50
C ASN A 11 -8.81 30.03 11.39
N TRP A 12 -9.40 29.02 10.71
CA TRP A 12 -10.85 28.89 10.55
C TRP A 12 -11.52 30.08 9.84
N GLN A 13 -10.75 30.84 9.07
CA GLN A 13 -11.32 31.83 8.17
C GLN A 13 -11.86 31.12 6.91
N TYR A 14 -12.87 31.72 6.30
CA TYR A 14 -13.56 31.16 5.14
C TYR A 14 -13.46 32.11 3.96
N HIS A 15 -13.04 31.59 2.82
CA HIS A 15 -13.11 32.28 1.55
C HIS A 15 -14.29 31.73 0.76
N TYR A 16 -15.26 32.60 0.46
CA TYR A 16 -16.41 32.26 -0.39
C TYR A 16 -16.09 32.63 -1.82
N PHE A 17 -16.29 31.70 -2.73
CA PHE A 17 -16.14 31.95 -4.16
C PHE A 17 -17.39 32.64 -4.70
N GLU A 18 -17.23 33.41 -5.77
CA GLU A 18 -18.37 33.95 -6.51
C GLU A 18 -19.22 32.80 -7.06
N LYS A 19 -20.54 32.94 -6.99
CA LYS A 19 -21.47 31.89 -7.44
C LYS A 19 -21.20 31.56 -8.91
N GLY A 20 -21.06 30.26 -9.20
CA GLY A 20 -20.77 29.77 -10.56
C GLY A 20 -19.32 29.97 -11.04
N SER A 21 -18.41 30.49 -10.21
CA SER A 21 -16.99 30.67 -10.58
C SER A 21 -16.12 29.42 -10.42
N VAL A 22 -16.64 28.38 -9.77
CA VAL A 22 -15.95 27.11 -9.50
C VAL A 22 -16.73 25.96 -10.12
N LEU A 23 -16.02 25.13 -10.89
CA LEU A 23 -16.53 23.85 -11.38
C LEU A 23 -15.96 22.72 -10.53
N GLN A 24 -16.84 21.86 -10.01
CA GLN A 24 -16.45 20.64 -9.31
C GLN A 24 -16.66 19.43 -10.20
N VAL A 25 -15.57 18.86 -10.70
CA VAL A 25 -15.58 17.53 -11.32
C VAL A 25 -15.49 16.50 -10.20
N ARG A 26 -16.48 15.60 -10.12
CA ARG A 26 -16.56 14.60 -9.06
C ARG A 26 -16.91 13.22 -9.60
N GLU A 27 -16.34 12.21 -8.95
CA GLU A 27 -16.76 10.82 -9.12
C GLU A 27 -18.12 10.58 -8.43
N CYS A 28 -18.77 9.48 -8.78
CA CYS A 28 -20.05 9.09 -8.19
C CYS A 28 -19.86 8.57 -6.75
N ASP A 29 -20.71 8.99 -5.82
CA ASP A 29 -20.85 8.41 -4.48
C ASP A 29 -22.34 8.13 -4.22
N ILE A 30 -22.64 6.96 -3.65
CA ILE A 30 -23.99 6.53 -3.30
C ILE A 30 -24.40 7.09 -1.93
N ASN A 31 -23.44 7.40 -1.06
CA ASN A 31 -23.69 7.76 0.33
C ASN A 31 -23.83 9.27 0.56
N GLN A 32 -23.37 10.09 -0.39
CA GLN A 32 -23.45 11.55 -0.29
C GLN A 32 -23.48 12.21 -1.68
N GLU A 33 -23.91 13.47 -1.69
CA GLU A 33 -24.10 14.24 -2.92
C GLU A 33 -23.08 15.39 -3.10
N ILE A 34 -22.10 15.53 -2.19
CA ILE A 34 -21.23 16.73 -2.13
C ILE A 34 -19.87 16.47 -2.78
N TYR A 35 -19.21 15.36 -2.47
CA TYR A 35 -17.91 14.98 -3.01
C TYR A 35 -17.98 13.64 -3.72
N GLY A 36 -16.99 13.38 -4.58
CA GLY A 36 -16.76 12.03 -5.11
C GLY A 36 -16.00 11.16 -4.11
N VAL A 37 -16.05 9.85 -4.32
CA VAL A 37 -15.32 8.84 -3.54
C VAL A 37 -14.21 8.28 -4.39
N PRO A 38 -12.93 8.44 -3.99
CA PRO A 38 -11.83 7.91 -4.77
C PRO A 38 -11.85 6.38 -4.85
N GLU A 39 -11.72 5.85 -6.06
CA GLU A 39 -11.74 4.41 -6.34
C GLU A 39 -10.71 3.59 -5.53
N TYR A 40 -9.55 4.18 -5.21
CA TYR A 40 -8.49 3.52 -4.45
C TYR A 40 -8.86 3.22 -2.99
N LEU A 41 -9.96 3.77 -2.45
CA LEU A 41 -10.39 3.54 -1.07
C LEU A 41 -10.56 2.05 -0.75
N ALA A 42 -11.04 1.26 -1.71
CA ALA A 42 -11.23 -0.18 -1.57
C ALA A 42 -9.91 -0.94 -1.35
N ALA A 43 -8.78 -0.41 -1.82
CA ALA A 43 -7.46 -1.04 -1.72
C ALA A 43 -6.59 -0.49 -0.59
N LEU A 44 -7.07 0.45 0.23
CA LEU A 44 -6.25 1.06 1.30
C LEU A 44 -5.71 0.03 2.29
N GLN A 45 -6.53 -0.94 2.70
CA GLN A 45 -6.10 -1.99 3.63
C GLN A 45 -5.02 -2.87 3.00
N SER A 46 -5.16 -3.21 1.72
CA SER A 46 -4.13 -3.96 0.98
C SER A 46 -2.86 -3.13 0.84
N ALA A 47 -2.94 -1.82 0.58
CA ALA A 47 -1.79 -0.92 0.51
C ALA A 47 -1.04 -0.82 1.84
N TRP A 48 -1.74 -0.63 2.96
CA TRP A 48 -1.11 -0.57 4.29
C TRP A 48 -0.50 -1.90 4.72
N LEU A 49 -1.16 -3.01 4.39
CA LEU A 49 -0.61 -4.34 4.65
C LEU A 49 0.65 -4.59 3.79
N ASN A 50 0.63 -4.16 2.53
CA ASN A 50 1.77 -4.24 1.62
C ASN A 50 2.98 -3.44 2.12
N GLU A 51 2.74 -2.23 2.62
CA GLU A 51 3.74 -1.37 3.26
C GLU A 51 4.29 -2.02 4.53
N SER A 52 3.40 -2.49 5.41
CA SER A 52 3.76 -3.13 6.67
C SER A 52 4.64 -4.36 6.46
N ALA A 53 4.34 -5.19 5.45
CA ALA A 53 5.17 -6.34 5.08
C ALA A 53 6.58 -5.91 4.61
N THR A 54 6.68 -4.83 3.83
CA THR A 54 8.00 -4.28 3.43
C THR A 54 8.78 -3.75 4.63
N LEU A 55 8.13 -2.96 5.50
CA LEU A 55 8.78 -2.40 6.70
C LEU A 55 9.22 -3.50 7.67
N PHE A 56 8.41 -4.56 7.82
CA PHE A 56 8.77 -5.72 8.61
C PHE A 56 10.02 -6.39 8.06
N ARG A 57 10.07 -6.73 6.77
CA ARG A 57 11.24 -7.35 6.12
C ARG A 57 12.51 -6.52 6.29
N ARG A 58 12.41 -5.20 6.14
CA ARG A 58 13.55 -4.29 6.34
C ARG A 58 14.03 -4.31 7.79
N LYS A 59 13.11 -4.28 8.77
CA LYS A 59 13.47 -4.37 10.20
C LYS A 59 14.05 -5.73 10.55
N TYR A 60 13.49 -6.80 9.99
CA TYR A 60 13.98 -8.17 10.15
C TYR A 60 15.43 -8.29 9.64
N TYR A 61 15.72 -7.80 8.43
CA TYR A 61 17.07 -7.78 7.88
C TYR A 61 18.04 -6.94 8.74
N ASN A 62 17.63 -5.74 9.15
CA ASN A 62 18.45 -4.88 10.00
C ASN A 62 18.75 -5.48 11.39
N ASN A 63 17.89 -6.37 11.88
CA ASN A 63 18.07 -7.09 13.14
C ASN A 63 18.81 -8.43 12.99
N GLY A 64 19.46 -8.68 11.84
CA GLY A 64 20.24 -9.90 11.61
C GLY A 64 19.38 -11.12 11.29
N SER A 65 18.20 -10.92 10.70
CA SER A 65 17.24 -11.98 10.39
C SER A 65 16.76 -12.74 11.63
N HIS A 66 16.52 -12.00 12.73
CA HIS A 66 15.95 -12.56 13.94
C HIS A 66 14.65 -11.87 14.37
N ALA A 67 13.59 -12.66 14.58
CA ALA A 67 12.29 -12.18 15.04
C ALA A 67 12.16 -12.12 16.58
N GLY A 68 13.21 -12.53 17.28
CA GLY A 68 13.27 -12.63 18.74
C GLY A 68 13.04 -14.04 19.26
N PHE A 69 13.43 -14.29 20.50
CA PHE A 69 13.32 -15.60 21.14
C PHE A 69 12.80 -15.48 22.58
N ILE A 70 12.25 -16.58 23.08
CA ILE A 70 11.92 -16.75 24.50
C ILE A 70 13.06 -17.54 25.14
N LEU A 71 13.78 -16.91 26.08
CA LEU A 71 14.75 -17.61 26.92
C LEU A 71 14.05 -18.11 28.17
N TYR A 72 13.96 -19.43 28.31
CA TYR A 72 13.37 -20.11 29.44
C TYR A 72 14.49 -20.66 30.35
N LEU A 73 14.49 -20.22 31.61
CA LEU A 73 15.46 -20.64 32.63
C LEU A 73 14.71 -21.29 33.80
N THR A 74 15.08 -22.54 34.10
CA THR A 74 14.45 -23.36 35.16
C THR A 74 15.37 -23.68 36.33
N ASP A 75 16.66 -23.38 36.22
CA ASP A 75 17.68 -23.76 37.20
C ASP A 75 17.45 -23.06 38.57
N PRO A 76 17.19 -23.83 39.64
CA PRO A 76 16.97 -23.29 40.98
C PRO A 76 18.26 -22.87 41.71
N GLN A 77 19.45 -23.16 41.17
CA GLN A 77 20.74 -22.84 41.83
C GLN A 77 21.39 -21.53 41.37
N GLN A 78 20.74 -20.77 40.48
CA GLN A 78 21.26 -19.49 40.00
C GLN A 78 21.14 -18.41 41.07
N LYS A 79 22.20 -17.61 41.25
CA LYS A 79 22.14 -16.42 42.12
C LYS A 79 21.24 -15.38 41.47
N GLU A 80 20.47 -14.68 42.30
CA GLU A 80 19.56 -13.62 41.84
C GLU A 80 20.30 -12.52 41.04
N SER A 81 21.55 -12.23 41.43
CA SER A 81 22.44 -11.31 40.69
C SER A 81 22.74 -11.75 39.25
N ASP A 82 22.87 -13.05 39.02
CA ASP A 82 23.25 -13.60 37.72
C ASP A 82 22.04 -13.64 36.79
N VAL A 83 20.85 -13.90 37.35
CA VAL A 83 19.56 -13.78 36.65
C VAL A 83 19.30 -12.33 36.23
N ASP A 84 19.57 -11.36 37.09
CA ASP A 84 19.43 -9.94 36.75
C ASP A 84 20.46 -9.47 35.72
N ALA A 85 21.70 -9.96 35.80
CA ALA A 85 22.72 -9.70 34.79
C ALA A 85 22.32 -10.26 33.41
N LEU A 86 21.78 -11.48 33.36
CA LEU A 86 21.24 -12.09 32.12
C LEU A 86 20.04 -11.31 31.58
N ARG A 87 19.11 -10.89 32.45
CA ARG A 87 17.96 -10.05 32.08
C ARG A 87 18.42 -8.71 31.50
N GLN A 88 19.42 -8.09 32.12
CA GLN A 88 19.99 -6.82 31.67
C GLN A 88 20.72 -6.99 30.33
N ALA A 89 21.54 -8.04 30.18
CA ALA A 89 22.21 -8.37 28.92
C ALA A 89 21.22 -8.62 27.78
N LEU A 90 20.09 -9.30 28.03
CA LEU A 90 19.03 -9.48 27.03
C LEU A 90 18.30 -8.18 26.67
N LYS A 91 18.16 -7.27 27.63
CA LYS A 91 17.55 -5.95 27.42
C LYS A 91 18.48 -5.01 26.63
N ASP A 92 19.79 -5.15 26.81
CA ASP A 92 20.82 -4.35 26.16
C ASP A 92 21.24 -4.91 24.80
N SER A 93 21.11 -6.23 24.58
CA SER A 93 21.25 -6.91 23.28
C SER A 93 20.11 -6.60 22.29
N LYS A 94 19.33 -5.53 22.54
CA LYS A 94 18.34 -5.04 21.60
C LYS A 94 19.06 -4.54 20.35
N GLY A 95 18.98 -5.30 19.27
CA GLY A 95 19.20 -4.78 17.93
C GLY A 95 18.28 -3.58 17.64
N PRO A 96 18.63 -2.72 16.68
CA PRO A 96 17.84 -1.54 16.36
C PRO A 96 16.48 -1.90 15.70
N GLY A 97 15.45 -2.19 16.51
CA GLY A 97 14.07 -2.27 16.03
C GLY A 97 13.13 -3.21 16.78
N ASN A 98 11.84 -2.99 16.49
CA ASN A 98 10.57 -3.49 17.07
C ASN A 98 10.41 -4.93 17.62
N PHE A 99 11.37 -5.84 17.52
CA PHE A 99 11.24 -7.20 18.04
C PHE A 99 11.67 -7.27 19.52
N ARG A 100 10.90 -7.99 20.34
CA ARG A 100 11.13 -8.08 21.79
C ARG A 100 11.48 -9.52 22.17
N ASN A 101 12.66 -9.71 22.76
CA ASN A 101 13.03 -10.97 23.42
C ASN A 101 12.26 -11.08 24.75
N LEU A 102 11.79 -12.28 25.08
CA LEU A 102 11.10 -12.55 26.34
C LEU A 102 11.99 -13.44 27.23
N PHE A 103 12.13 -13.07 28.49
CA PHE A 103 12.83 -13.87 29.48
C PHE A 103 11.83 -14.42 30.49
N LEU A 104 11.76 -15.75 30.61
CA LEU A 104 10.88 -16.45 31.55
C LEU A 104 11.74 -17.25 32.53
N TYR A 105 11.69 -16.86 33.81
CA TYR A 105 12.33 -17.57 34.90
C TYR A 105 11.29 -18.36 35.70
N SER A 106 11.45 -19.67 35.76
CA SER A 106 10.53 -20.60 36.45
C SER A 106 11.33 -21.57 37.33
N PRO A 107 11.74 -21.14 38.54
CA PRO A 107 12.49 -22.00 39.45
C PRO A 107 11.62 -23.20 39.84
N ASN A 108 12.16 -24.41 39.66
CA ASN A 108 11.48 -25.72 39.82
C ASN A 108 10.62 -26.20 38.63
N GLY A 109 10.80 -25.64 37.43
CA GLY A 109 10.27 -26.26 36.20
C GLY A 109 10.86 -27.66 35.96
N LYS A 110 10.13 -28.53 35.26
CA LYS A 110 10.71 -29.80 34.77
C LYS A 110 11.73 -29.48 33.66
N GLU A 111 12.89 -30.17 33.72
CA GLU A 111 14.13 -29.97 32.94
C GLU A 111 15.08 -28.92 33.53
N ASN A 112 16.34 -29.31 33.82
CA ASN A 112 17.44 -28.46 34.26
C ASN A 112 18.19 -27.89 33.05
N GLU A 113 17.52 -27.14 32.17
CA GLU A 113 18.15 -26.61 30.95
C GLU A 113 17.77 -25.15 30.69
N ILE A 114 18.75 -24.40 30.20
CA ILE A 114 18.52 -23.12 29.53
C ILE A 114 17.94 -23.47 28.15
N LYS A 115 16.65 -23.15 27.94
CA LYS A 115 15.98 -23.42 26.67
C LYS A 115 15.73 -22.14 25.91
N LEU A 116 16.29 -22.06 24.71
CA LEU A 116 15.95 -21.02 23.74
C LEU A 116 14.79 -21.53 22.88
N ILE A 117 13.62 -20.91 23.04
CA ILE A 117 12.44 -21.18 22.23
C ILE A 117 12.38 -20.09 21.14
N PRO A 118 12.66 -20.42 19.87
CA PRO A 118 12.52 -19.45 18.80
C PRO A 118 11.04 -19.07 18.66
N VAL A 119 10.73 -17.78 18.54
CA VAL A 119 9.39 -17.32 18.18
C VAL A 119 9.27 -17.49 16.66
N SER A 120 8.98 -18.72 16.21
CA SER A 120 8.79 -19.16 14.82
C SER A 120 9.28 -18.19 13.73
N GLU A 121 10.57 -18.22 13.43
CA GLU A 121 11.16 -17.54 12.26
C GLU A 121 10.80 -18.24 10.94
N VAL A 122 10.63 -19.57 10.98
CA VAL A 122 10.62 -20.44 9.79
C VAL A 122 9.27 -20.43 9.04
N ALA A 123 8.16 -20.05 9.69
CA ALA A 123 6.84 -20.00 9.04
C ALA A 123 6.49 -18.61 8.46
N ALA A 124 7.22 -17.56 8.85
CA ALA A 124 6.87 -16.19 8.48
C ALA A 124 7.44 -15.79 7.10
N GLU A 125 8.57 -16.37 6.68
CA GLU A 125 9.26 -15.99 5.44
C GLU A 125 8.40 -16.20 4.19
N ASP A 126 7.74 -17.35 4.09
CA ASP A 126 6.82 -17.71 3.00
C ASP A 126 5.55 -16.84 2.99
N GLU A 127 5.00 -16.55 4.17
CA GLU A 127 3.77 -15.75 4.30
C GLU A 127 3.97 -14.30 3.83
N PHE A 128 5.14 -13.69 4.04
CA PHE A 128 5.35 -12.32 3.56
C PHE A 128 5.35 -12.21 2.03
N ALA A 129 5.86 -13.23 1.33
CA ALA A 129 5.86 -13.22 -0.13
C ALA A 129 4.42 -13.33 -0.65
N HIS A 130 3.63 -14.18 0.02
CA HIS A 130 2.21 -14.36 -0.27
C HIS A 130 1.40 -13.08 -0.02
N VAL A 131 1.56 -12.46 1.16
CA VAL A 131 0.94 -11.17 1.50
C VAL A 131 1.29 -10.10 0.46
N LYS A 132 2.57 -10.00 0.07
CA LYS A 132 3.00 -9.02 -0.95
C LYS A 132 2.39 -9.30 -2.32
N SER A 133 2.21 -10.57 -2.70
CA SER A 133 1.57 -10.92 -3.98
C SER A 133 0.10 -10.58 -3.97
N ILE A 134 -0.66 -11.04 -2.97
CA ILE A 134 -2.11 -10.77 -2.86
C ILE A 134 -2.36 -9.27 -2.84
N THR A 135 -1.70 -8.56 -1.92
CA THR A 135 -1.93 -7.12 -1.78
C THR A 135 -1.52 -6.33 -3.02
N ARG A 136 -0.49 -6.76 -3.75
CA ARG A 136 -0.14 -6.16 -5.05
C ARG A 136 -1.29 -6.36 -6.04
N ASP A 137 -1.82 -7.56 -6.13
CA ASP A 137 -2.88 -7.89 -7.10
C ASP A 137 -4.18 -7.14 -6.77
N ASP A 138 -4.52 -6.97 -5.48
CA ASP A 138 -5.64 -6.12 -5.04
C ASP A 138 -5.45 -4.64 -5.45
N ILE A 139 -4.25 -4.10 -5.24
CA ILE A 139 -3.93 -2.70 -5.61
C ILE A 139 -4.01 -2.54 -7.13
N LEU A 140 -3.48 -3.49 -7.90
CA LEU A 140 -3.56 -3.46 -9.35
C LEU A 140 -5.00 -3.52 -9.86
N ALA A 141 -5.84 -4.35 -9.22
CA ALA A 141 -7.26 -4.45 -9.55
C ALA A 141 -7.99 -3.13 -9.28
N ALA A 142 -7.74 -2.50 -8.12
CA ALA A 142 -8.34 -1.20 -7.78
C ALA A 142 -7.87 -0.08 -8.71
N MET A 143 -6.60 -0.09 -9.12
CA MET A 143 -6.04 0.89 -10.07
C MET A 143 -6.33 0.56 -11.54
N ARG A 144 -6.95 -0.60 -11.81
CA ARG A 144 -7.33 -1.09 -13.16
C ARG A 144 -6.20 -1.03 -14.20
N THR A 145 -4.96 -1.14 -13.74
CA THR A 145 -3.78 -0.98 -14.59
C THR A 145 -3.12 -2.33 -14.87
N PRO A 146 -2.93 -2.73 -16.14
CA PRO A 146 -2.27 -3.98 -16.47
C PRO A 146 -0.83 -4.03 -15.90
N PRO A 147 -0.44 -5.15 -15.26
CA PRO A 147 0.85 -5.26 -14.57
C PRO A 147 2.05 -5.06 -15.52
N GLN A 148 1.96 -5.52 -16.77
CA GLN A 148 3.06 -5.36 -17.74
C GLN A 148 3.35 -3.90 -18.12
N LEU A 149 2.37 -2.98 -17.99
CA LEU A 149 2.59 -1.56 -18.25
C LEU A 149 3.34 -0.86 -17.10
N LEU A 150 3.33 -1.47 -15.91
CA LEU A 150 4.02 -0.99 -14.71
C LEU A 150 5.42 -1.59 -14.55
N GLY A 151 5.89 -2.39 -15.51
CA GLY A 151 7.18 -3.07 -15.43
C GLY A 151 7.20 -4.24 -14.43
N ILE A 152 6.04 -4.78 -14.05
CA ILE A 152 5.98 -5.96 -13.19
C ILE A 152 6.44 -7.18 -14.00
N ILE A 153 7.36 -7.94 -13.41
CA ILE A 153 7.86 -9.18 -14.00
C ILE A 153 6.92 -10.33 -13.62
N PRO A 154 6.45 -11.14 -14.58
CA PRO A 154 5.59 -12.27 -14.31
C PRO A 154 6.33 -13.38 -13.55
N ASN A 155 5.64 -14.03 -12.61
CA ASN A 155 6.18 -15.15 -11.84
C ASN A 155 5.96 -16.52 -12.51
N ASN A 156 5.26 -16.57 -13.64
CA ASN A 156 4.90 -17.80 -14.36
C ASN A 156 5.56 -17.85 -15.75
N THR A 157 5.78 -19.06 -16.27
CA THR A 157 6.43 -19.30 -17.57
C THR A 157 5.66 -18.73 -18.77
N GLY A 158 4.35 -18.50 -18.61
CA GLY A 158 3.48 -17.97 -19.67
C GLY A 158 3.54 -16.45 -19.87
N GLY A 159 4.08 -15.71 -18.90
CA GLY A 159 4.12 -14.24 -18.95
C GLY A 159 2.75 -13.56 -18.97
N PHE A 160 2.73 -12.27 -19.30
CA PHE A 160 1.50 -11.48 -19.38
C PHE A 160 0.96 -11.28 -20.82
N GLY A 161 1.61 -11.89 -21.83
CA GLY A 161 1.24 -11.70 -23.24
C GLY A 161 1.76 -10.39 -23.85
N SER A 162 1.06 -9.90 -24.88
CA SER A 162 1.46 -8.72 -25.65
C SER A 162 1.31 -7.42 -24.86
N ILE A 163 2.38 -6.63 -24.75
CA ILE A 163 2.33 -5.31 -24.10
C ILE A 163 1.49 -4.31 -24.89
N THR A 164 1.54 -4.38 -26.22
CA THR A 164 0.81 -3.48 -27.12
C THR A 164 -0.70 -3.69 -27.02
N GLU A 165 -1.15 -4.94 -26.90
CA GLU A 165 -2.58 -5.25 -26.74
C GLU A 165 -3.09 -4.80 -25.37
N ALA A 166 -2.33 -5.05 -24.31
CA ALA A 166 -2.70 -4.61 -22.97
C ALA A 166 -2.76 -3.08 -22.85
N GLU A 167 -1.84 -2.37 -23.49
CA GLU A 167 -1.89 -0.92 -23.60
C GLU A 167 -3.12 -0.43 -24.36
N GLU A 168 -3.44 -1.03 -25.51
CA GLU A 168 -4.59 -0.64 -26.31
C GLU A 168 -5.91 -0.89 -25.56
N VAL A 169 -6.04 -2.04 -24.90
CA VAL A 169 -7.19 -2.34 -24.04
C VAL A 169 -7.27 -1.33 -22.90
N HIS A 170 -6.18 -1.08 -22.18
CA HIS A 170 -6.16 -0.11 -21.08
C HIS A 170 -6.47 1.31 -21.56
N TRP A 171 -5.96 1.72 -22.73
CA TRP A 171 -6.30 3.01 -23.33
C TRP A 171 -7.82 3.13 -23.56
N ASN A 172 -8.42 2.10 -24.15
CA ASN A 172 -9.84 2.11 -24.49
C ASN A 172 -10.76 1.97 -23.26
N SER A 173 -10.38 1.16 -22.27
CA SER A 173 -11.23 0.87 -21.11
C SER A 173 -11.03 1.81 -19.93
N GLU A 174 -9.85 2.40 -19.77
CA GLU A 174 -9.50 3.24 -18.63
C GLU A 174 -9.21 4.68 -19.04
N ILE A 175 -8.31 4.88 -20.00
CA ILE A 175 -7.83 6.23 -20.33
C ILE A 175 -8.90 7.07 -21.03
N ILE A 176 -9.60 6.53 -22.04
CA ILE A 176 -10.65 7.25 -22.77
C ILE A 176 -11.80 7.67 -21.82
N PRO A 177 -12.38 6.78 -21.00
CA PRO A 177 -13.41 7.18 -20.03
C PRO A 177 -12.95 8.27 -19.06
N LEU A 178 -11.71 8.19 -18.55
CA LEU A 178 -11.13 9.23 -17.69
C LEU A 178 -10.91 10.56 -18.41
N GLN A 179 -10.54 10.51 -19.70
CA GLN A 179 -10.45 11.72 -20.52
C GLN A 179 -11.82 12.39 -20.63
N HIS A 180 -12.88 11.62 -20.91
CA HIS A 180 -14.25 12.12 -21.00
C HIS A 180 -14.77 12.65 -19.66
N SER A 181 -14.52 11.95 -18.55
CA SER A 181 -14.97 12.38 -17.21
C SER A 181 -14.38 13.73 -16.80
N ILE A 182 -13.23 14.12 -17.37
CA ILE A 182 -12.61 15.42 -17.16
C ILE A 182 -13.04 16.43 -18.24
N ALA A 183 -12.95 16.08 -19.52
CA ALA A 183 -13.18 17.02 -20.62
C ALA A 183 -14.62 17.47 -20.71
N ASP A 184 -15.57 16.53 -20.59
CA ASP A 184 -16.97 16.78 -20.90
C ASP A 184 -17.57 17.81 -19.91
N PRO A 185 -17.40 17.68 -18.58
CA PRO A 185 -17.91 18.69 -17.64
C PRO A 185 -17.25 20.07 -17.82
N ILE A 186 -15.96 20.10 -18.16
CA ILE A 186 -15.22 21.36 -18.34
C ILE A 186 -15.69 22.08 -19.61
N ASN A 187 -15.81 21.35 -20.72
CA ASN A 187 -16.25 21.91 -21.99
C ASN A 187 -17.73 22.34 -21.95
N GLU A 188 -18.59 21.57 -21.26
CA GLU A 188 -19.99 21.92 -21.03
C GLU A 188 -20.10 23.19 -20.19
N TRP A 189 -19.38 23.27 -19.07
CA TRP A 189 -19.36 24.46 -18.22
C TRP A 189 -18.84 25.71 -18.94
N ALA A 190 -17.82 25.55 -19.79
CA ALA A 190 -17.28 26.64 -20.58
C ALA A 190 -18.16 27.03 -21.80
N GLY A 191 -19.12 26.19 -22.19
CA GLY A 191 -19.93 26.36 -23.40
C GLY A 191 -19.13 26.27 -24.72
N GLN A 192 -17.88 25.79 -24.67
CA GLN A 192 -17.00 25.66 -25.83
C GLN A 192 -15.98 24.53 -25.61
N SER A 193 -15.45 23.98 -26.70
CA SER A 193 -14.43 22.93 -26.62
C SER A 193 -13.05 23.51 -26.29
N ILE A 194 -12.66 23.42 -25.01
CA ILE A 194 -11.36 23.85 -24.49
C ILE A 194 -10.38 22.69 -24.38
N ILE A 195 -10.86 21.56 -23.81
CA ILE A 195 -10.04 20.37 -23.58
C ILE A 195 -10.38 19.33 -24.64
N THR A 196 -9.36 18.92 -25.40
CA THR A 196 -9.44 17.82 -26.37
C THR A 196 -8.22 16.92 -26.21
N PHE A 197 -8.41 15.63 -26.50
CA PHE A 197 -7.37 14.62 -26.39
C PHE A 197 -7.04 14.04 -27.77
N LYS A 198 -5.77 13.68 -27.94
CA LYS A 198 -5.31 12.97 -29.13
C LYS A 198 -5.86 11.54 -29.12
N SER A 199 -6.20 11.04 -30.30
CA SER A 199 -6.49 9.63 -30.51
C SER A 199 -5.27 8.76 -30.22
N TYR A 200 -5.52 7.48 -29.93
CA TYR A 200 -4.46 6.50 -29.69
C TYR A 200 -3.43 6.44 -30.84
N ALA A 201 -3.89 6.53 -32.08
CA ALA A 201 -3.03 6.52 -33.27
C ALA A 201 -2.11 7.76 -33.35
N GLU A 202 -2.63 8.94 -33.02
CA GLU A 202 -1.87 10.20 -33.01
C GLU A 202 -0.78 10.21 -31.94
N VAL A 203 -1.08 9.67 -30.75
CA VAL A 203 -0.09 9.54 -29.66
C VAL A 203 1.03 8.57 -30.07
N ARG A 204 0.67 7.46 -30.72
CA ARG A 204 1.61 6.44 -31.20
C ARG A 204 2.38 6.85 -32.46
N GLY A 205 2.09 8.01 -33.05
CA GLY A 205 2.74 8.47 -34.28
C GLY A 205 2.45 7.60 -35.50
N LYS A 206 1.39 6.78 -35.48
CA LYS A 206 0.97 6.01 -36.66
C LYS A 206 0.26 6.97 -37.61
N PRO A 207 0.64 7.04 -38.91
CA PRO A 207 0.01 7.95 -39.84
C PRO A 207 -1.48 7.62 -39.94
N VAL A 208 -2.33 8.60 -39.63
CA VAL A 208 -3.77 8.52 -39.91
C VAL A 208 -3.88 8.34 -41.42
N LYS A 209 -4.36 7.17 -41.87
CA LYS A 209 -4.71 6.98 -43.28
C LYS A 209 -5.89 7.90 -43.59
N GLN A 210 -5.59 9.08 -44.15
CA GLN A 210 -6.60 9.91 -44.77
C GLN A 210 -7.17 9.10 -45.95
N GLY A 211 -8.45 8.74 -45.83
CA GLY A 211 -9.24 8.16 -46.92
C GLY A 211 -9.83 9.25 -47.80
#